data_AF-A0A450XQV9-F1
#
_entry.id   AF-A0A450XQV9-F1
#
_cell.length_a   1.000
_cell.length_b   1.000
_cell.length_c   1.000
_cell.angle_alpha   90.00
_cell.angle_beta   90.00
_cell.angle_gamma   90.00
#
_symmetry.space_group_name_H-M   'P 1'
#
loop_
_entity.id
_entity.type
_entity.pdbx_description
1 polymer ?
#
loop_
_entity_poly.entity_id
_entity_poly.type
_entity_poly.pdbx_seq_one_letter_code
_entity_poly.pdbx_strand_id
1 'polypeptide(L)'
;MNIRLTKQESIRVINGEDVFAIMQKVLLRENKIDRDKEHFRIVGLDADSRILFIALVVLGGVTSVTVKPMETFRVVAGREEGREMGKEEGLREGERKGKEEGRREGKDEGKKRKGLEVARAALAEGMEVDIVCRISGLSKGEVRELAGC
;
A
#
# COMPACT_ATOMS: atom_id res chain seq x y z
N MET A 1 -19.48 12.08 -5.67
CA MET A 1 -18.58 11.34 -6.57
C MET A 1 -17.19 11.33 -5.97
N ASN A 2 -16.61 10.16 -5.63
CA ASN A 2 -15.25 10.06 -5.06
C ASN A 2 -14.24 9.91 -6.20
N ILE A 3 -13.51 10.98 -6.50
CA ILE A 3 -12.52 11.00 -7.59
C ILE A 3 -11.16 10.59 -7.00
N ARG A 4 -10.64 9.44 -7.43
CA ARG A 4 -9.27 9.00 -7.10
C ARG A 4 -8.29 9.64 -8.10
N LEU A 5 -7.34 10.42 -7.60
CA LEU A 5 -6.21 10.95 -8.37
C LEU A 5 -5.21 9.83 -8.66
N THR A 6 -4.62 9.80 -9.86
CA THR A 6 -3.63 8.80 -10.28
C THR A 6 -2.30 8.99 -9.52
N LYS A 7 -1.61 7.88 -9.19
CA LYS A 7 -0.43 7.80 -8.30
C LYS A 7 0.80 8.65 -8.70
N GLN A 8 0.80 9.37 -9.81
CA GLN A 8 1.97 10.10 -10.34
C GLN A 8 1.90 11.63 -10.18
N GLU A 9 0.78 12.19 -9.71
CA GLU A 9 0.68 13.64 -9.49
C GLU A 9 0.46 13.91 -8.00
N SER A 10 1.51 13.73 -7.19
CA SER A 10 1.56 14.43 -5.92
C SER A 10 1.79 15.91 -6.22
N ILE A 11 0.72 16.66 -6.41
CA ILE A 11 0.82 18.08 -6.74
C ILE A 11 1.13 18.84 -5.45
N ARG A 12 2.36 19.36 -5.36
CA ARG A 12 2.78 20.26 -4.29
C ARG A 12 2.25 21.65 -4.62
N VAL A 13 1.51 22.24 -3.70
CA VAL A 13 1.01 23.62 -3.78
C VAL A 13 2.09 24.53 -3.20
N ILE A 14 2.70 25.32 -4.06
CA ILE A 14 3.70 26.33 -3.70
C ILE A 14 3.03 27.70 -3.67
N ASN A 15 2.14 27.97 -4.63
CA ASN A 15 1.48 29.26 -4.78
C ASN A 15 0.03 29.14 -5.29
N GLY A 16 -0.59 30.29 -5.58
CA GLY A 16 -1.96 30.34 -6.10
C GLY A 16 -2.12 29.82 -7.54
N GLU A 17 -1.06 29.82 -8.34
CA GLU A 17 -1.09 29.29 -9.72
C GLU A 17 -1.27 27.77 -9.72
N ASP A 18 -0.64 27.07 -8.76
CA ASP A 18 -0.83 25.64 -8.57
C ASP A 18 -2.29 25.34 -8.23
N VAL A 19 -2.87 26.11 -7.31
CA VAL A 19 -4.29 25.98 -6.94
C VAL A 19 -5.18 26.23 -8.16
N PHE A 20 -4.93 27.29 -8.91
CA PHE A 20 -5.69 27.62 -10.12
C PHE A 20 -5.64 26.50 -11.15
N ALA A 21 -4.45 26.01 -11.48
CA ALA A 21 -4.25 24.97 -12.50
C ALA A 21 -5.01 23.68 -12.15
N ILE A 22 -5.01 23.30 -10.87
CA ILE A 22 -5.69 22.10 -10.39
C ILE A 22 -7.21 22.32 -10.35
N MET A 23 -7.65 23.45 -9.82
CA MET A 23 -9.07 23.77 -9.69
C MET A 23 -9.74 23.95 -11.05
N GLN A 24 -9.04 24.47 -12.05
CA GLN A 24 -9.52 24.50 -13.44
C GLN A 24 -9.76 23.09 -13.98
N LYS A 25 -8.80 22.16 -13.78
CA LYS A 25 -8.97 20.75 -14.18
C LYS A 25 -10.15 20.10 -13.46
N VAL A 26 -10.36 20.40 -12.18
CA VAL A 26 -11.50 19.90 -11.40
C VAL A 26 -12.82 20.44 -11.95
N LEU A 27 -12.93 21.75 -12.17
CA LEU A 27 -14.14 22.39 -12.69
C LEU A 27 -14.54 21.86 -14.07
N LEU A 28 -13.58 21.63 -14.96
CA LEU A 28 -13.84 21.12 -16.32
C LEU A 28 -14.39 19.68 -16.34
N ARG A 29 -14.24 18.93 -15.24
CA ARG A 29 -14.81 17.59 -15.08
C ARG A 29 -16.25 17.60 -14.58
N GLU A 30 -16.74 18.73 -14.07
CA GLU A 30 -18.11 18.86 -13.58
C GLU A 30 -19.13 18.93 -14.74
N ASN A 31 -20.39 18.64 -14.43
CA ASN A 31 -21.50 18.79 -15.36
C ASN A 31 -21.64 20.26 -15.79
N LYS A 32 -22.02 20.49 -17.05
CA LYS A 32 -22.15 21.86 -17.61
C LYS A 32 -23.03 22.78 -16.76
N ILE A 33 -24.15 22.27 -16.24
CA ILE A 33 -25.08 23.04 -15.41
C ILE A 33 -24.48 23.41 -14.05
N ASP A 34 -23.64 22.53 -13.49
CA ASP A 34 -23.08 22.74 -12.17
C ASP A 34 -21.86 23.68 -12.21
N ARG A 35 -21.16 23.76 -13.34
CA ARG A 35 -20.02 24.69 -13.53
C ARG A 35 -20.35 26.15 -13.28
N ASP A 36 -21.58 26.55 -13.60
CA ASP A 36 -22.06 27.93 -13.45
C ASP A 36 -22.58 28.23 -12.03
N LYS A 37 -22.55 27.25 -11.13
CA LYS A 37 -22.93 27.42 -9.72
C LYS A 37 -21.71 27.72 -8.85
N GLU A 38 -21.95 28.35 -7.72
CA GLU A 38 -20.93 28.49 -6.68
C GLU A 38 -20.60 27.15 -6.06
N HIS A 39 -19.31 26.88 -5.93
CA HIS A 39 -18.81 25.67 -5.30
C HIS A 39 -17.96 26.01 -4.11
N PHE A 40 -18.34 25.50 -2.95
CA PHE A 40 -17.50 25.55 -1.77
C PHE A 40 -16.72 24.23 -1.64
N ARG A 41 -15.41 24.31 -1.86
CA ARG A 41 -14.49 23.17 -1.83
C ARG A 41 -13.43 23.33 -0.73
N ILE A 42 -13.07 22.23 -0.09
CA ILE A 42 -11.90 22.16 0.79
C ILE A 42 -10.79 21.41 0.08
N VAL A 43 -9.56 21.93 0.20
CA VAL A 43 -8.35 21.25 -0.24
C VAL A 43 -7.58 20.82 1.01
N GLY A 44 -7.45 19.51 1.21
CA GLY A 44 -6.61 18.95 2.26
C GLY A 44 -5.17 18.84 1.78
N LEU A 45 -4.23 19.42 2.53
CA LEU A 45 -2.80 19.35 2.28
C LEU A 45 -2.10 18.52 3.35
N ASP A 46 -0.96 17.89 3.03
CA ASP A 46 -0.04 17.38 4.04
C ASP A 46 0.98 18.43 4.49
N ALA A 47 1.87 18.03 5.41
CA ALA A 47 2.93 18.89 5.94
C ALA A 47 3.94 19.38 4.89
N ASP A 48 4.01 18.74 3.71
CA ASP A 48 4.88 19.13 2.60
C ASP A 48 4.11 19.97 1.55
N SER A 49 2.90 20.42 1.87
CA SER A 49 1.98 21.14 0.99
C SER A 49 1.52 20.32 -0.22
N ARG A 50 1.49 18.99 -0.14
CA ARG A 50 0.97 18.14 -1.23
C ARG A 50 -0.53 17.94 -1.05
N ILE A 51 -1.27 18.01 -2.15
CA ILE A 51 -2.72 17.78 -2.12
C ILE A 51 -3.01 16.32 -1.77
N LEU A 52 -3.71 16.12 -0.66
CA LEU A 52 -4.24 14.83 -0.23
C LEU A 52 -5.62 14.57 -0.84
N PHE A 53 -6.48 15.58 -0.87
CA PHE A 53 -7.80 15.50 -1.48
C PHE A 53 -8.34 16.90 -1.80
N ILE A 54 -9.30 16.93 -2.74
CA ILE A 54 -10.17 18.08 -2.98
C ILE A 54 -11.60 17.58 -2.78
N ALA A 55 -12.34 18.22 -1.89
CA ALA A 55 -13.70 17.83 -1.54
C ALA A 55 -14.67 18.95 -1.86
N LEU A 56 -15.67 18.67 -2.69
CA LEU A 56 -16.87 19.51 -2.77
C LEU A 56 -17.69 19.29 -1.50
N VAL A 57 -17.91 20.37 -0.75
CA VAL A 57 -18.64 20.34 0.52
C VAL A 57 -20.05 20.88 0.31
N VAL A 58 -20.18 21.97 -0.45
CA VAL A 58 -21.48 22.53 -0.82
C VAL A 58 -21.46 22.97 -2.27
N LEU A 59 -22.52 22.63 -3.00
CA LEU A 59 -22.86 23.23 -4.28
C LEU A 59 -24.01 24.21 -4.04
N GLY A 60 -23.76 25.50 -4.28
CA GLY A 60 -24.71 26.58 -4.05
C GLY A 60 -25.57 26.88 -5.27
N GLY A 61 -26.22 28.05 -5.23
CA GLY A 61 -26.83 28.66 -6.40
C GLY A 61 -25.77 29.32 -7.28
N VAL A 62 -26.21 30.16 -8.22
CA VAL A 62 -25.32 30.89 -9.13
C VAL A 62 -24.56 32.02 -8.42
N THR A 63 -25.10 32.54 -7.32
CA THR A 63 -24.63 33.78 -6.68
C THR A 63 -24.27 33.65 -5.21
N SER A 64 -24.60 32.52 -4.59
CA SER A 64 -24.29 32.30 -3.17
C SER A 64 -24.29 30.82 -2.81
N VAL A 65 -23.44 30.51 -1.85
CA VAL A 65 -23.38 29.23 -1.14
C VAL A 65 -23.49 29.50 0.36
N THR A 66 -24.44 28.85 1.02
CA THR A 66 -24.56 28.93 2.48
C THR A 66 -23.71 27.83 3.10
N VAL A 67 -22.77 28.21 3.96
CA VAL A 67 -21.83 27.29 4.59
C VAL A 67 -21.93 27.43 6.11
N LYS A 68 -22.09 26.30 6.79
CA LYS A 68 -21.93 26.21 8.24
C LYS A 68 -20.52 25.70 8.55
N PRO A 69 -19.68 26.49 9.24
CA PRO A 69 -18.30 26.10 9.52
C PRO A 69 -18.18 24.75 10.23
N MET A 70 -19.02 24.47 11.24
CA MET A 70 -18.97 23.21 11.97
C MET A 70 -19.21 21.97 11.08
N GLU A 71 -20.14 22.05 10.13
CA GLU A 71 -20.40 20.95 9.19
C GLU A 71 -19.22 20.74 8.23
N THR A 72 -18.60 21.84 7.81
CA THR A 72 -17.41 21.85 6.95
C THR A 72 -16.23 21.16 7.62
N PHE A 73 -15.91 21.53 8.86
CA PHE A 73 -14.79 20.95 9.60
C PHE A 73 -15.00 19.47 9.95
N ARG A 74 -16.25 19.04 10.22
CA ARG A 74 -16.55 17.63 10.48
C ARG A 74 -16.21 16.72 9.30
N VAL A 75 -16.45 17.19 8.07
CA VAL A 75 -16.11 16.43 6.85
C VAL A 75 -14.60 16.28 6.70
N VAL A 76 -13.81 17.27 7.12
CA VAL A 76 -12.35 17.22 7.08
C VAL A 76 -11.81 16.29 8.16
N ALA A 77 -12.25 16.46 9.41
CA ALA A 77 -11.82 15.64 10.54
C ALA A 77 -12.06 14.15 10.26
N GLY A 78 -13.26 13.78 9.79
CA GLY A 78 -13.55 12.38 9.47
C GLY A 78 -12.71 11.81 8.32
N ARG A 79 -12.27 12.64 7.36
CA ARG A 79 -11.35 12.21 6.29
C ARG A 79 -9.92 12.00 6.80
N GLU A 80 -9.47 12.84 7.72
CA GLU A 80 -8.17 12.71 8.37
C GLU A 80 -8.13 11.44 9.23
N GLU A 81 -9.12 11.25 10.10
CA GLU A 81 -9.29 10.04 10.91
C GLU A 81 -9.29 8.77 10.02
N GLY A 82 -10.09 8.78 8.95
CA GLY A 82 -10.14 7.66 8.00
C GLY A 82 -8.80 7.38 7.32
N ARG A 83 -8.00 8.41 7.03
CA ARG A 83 -6.66 8.26 6.46
C ARG A 83 -5.68 7.71 7.49
N GLU A 84 -5.73 8.16 8.74
CA GLU A 84 -4.87 7.66 9.82
C GLU A 84 -5.17 6.19 10.11
N MET A 85 -6.44 5.83 10.31
CA MET A 85 -6.86 4.44 10.51
C MET A 85 -6.40 3.55 9.34
N GLY A 86 -6.61 3.98 8.09
CA GLY A 86 -6.19 3.20 6.93
C GLY A 86 -4.66 3.02 6.83
N LYS A 87 -3.87 4.00 7.25
CA LYS A 87 -2.40 3.87 7.32
C LYS A 87 -1.99 2.89 8.42
N GLU A 88 -2.58 3.01 9.60
CA GLU A 88 -2.27 2.15 10.74
C GLU A 88 -2.63 0.69 10.46
N GLU A 89 -3.82 0.43 9.91
CA GLU A 89 -4.24 -0.90 9.49
C GLU A 89 -3.31 -1.48 8.41
N GLY A 90 -2.98 -0.69 7.39
CA GLY A 90 -2.08 -1.12 6.32
C GLY A 90 -0.67 -1.47 6.82
N LEU A 91 -0.13 -0.67 7.75
CA LEU A 91 1.17 -0.95 8.36
C LEU A 91 1.13 -2.23 9.20
N ARG A 92 0.11 -2.36 10.07
CA ARG A 92 -0.07 -3.56 10.91
C ARG A 92 -0.22 -4.83 10.07
N GLU A 93 -1.03 -4.78 9.02
CA GLU A 93 -1.22 -5.92 8.13
C GLU A 93 0.08 -6.27 7.38
N GLY A 94 0.79 -5.26 6.88
CA GLY A 94 2.09 -5.43 6.22
C GLY A 94 3.13 -6.07 7.13
N GLU A 95 3.29 -5.57 8.35
CA GLU A 95 4.19 -6.16 9.34
C GLU A 95 3.81 -7.60 9.69
N ARG A 96 2.52 -7.87 9.87
CA ARG A 96 2.04 -9.22 10.21
C ARG A 96 2.37 -10.20 9.08
N LYS A 97 2.05 -9.84 7.84
CA LYS A 97 2.34 -10.68 6.66
C LYS A 97 3.84 -10.89 6.49
N GLY A 98 4.63 -9.82 6.56
CA GLY A 98 6.09 -9.91 6.43
C GLY A 98 6.73 -10.80 7.50
N LYS A 99 6.28 -10.71 8.76
CA LYS A 99 6.75 -11.60 9.84
C LYS A 99 6.36 -13.06 9.60
N GLU A 100 5.14 -13.30 9.15
CA GLU A 100 4.64 -14.66 8.90
C GLU A 100 5.36 -15.33 7.73
N GLU A 101 5.52 -14.62 6.62
CA GLU A 101 6.22 -15.06 5.42
C GLU A 101 7.71 -15.31 5.72
N GLY A 102 8.40 -14.34 6.32
CA GLY A 102 9.81 -14.50 6.70
C GLY A 102 10.04 -15.65 7.70
N ARG A 103 9.10 -15.89 8.63
CA ARG A 103 9.18 -17.05 9.52
C ARG A 103 9.01 -18.36 8.78
N ARG A 104 8.14 -18.42 7.77
CA ARG A 104 7.90 -19.62 6.98
C ARG A 104 9.11 -19.92 6.10
N GLU A 105 9.56 -18.95 5.32
CA GLU A 105 10.74 -19.06 4.46
C GLU A 105 11.97 -19.46 5.28
N GLY A 106 12.26 -18.78 6.38
CA GLY A 106 13.40 -19.11 7.23
C GLY A 106 13.32 -20.51 7.84
N LYS A 107 12.12 -21.03 8.13
CA LYS A 107 11.93 -22.42 8.58
C LYS A 107 12.19 -23.42 7.45
N ASP A 108 11.68 -23.15 6.26
CA ASP A 108 11.81 -24.05 5.12
C ASP A 108 13.26 -24.08 4.61
N GLU A 109 13.91 -22.93 4.50
CA GLU A 109 15.35 -22.82 4.20
C GLU A 109 16.20 -23.49 5.28
N GLY A 110 15.88 -23.26 6.56
CA GLY A 110 16.61 -23.88 7.67
C GLY A 110 16.51 -25.41 7.66
N LYS A 111 15.32 -25.96 7.39
CA LYS A 111 15.12 -27.41 7.22
C LYS A 111 15.91 -27.94 6.04
N LYS A 112 15.85 -27.27 4.89
CA LYS A 112 16.59 -27.68 3.69
C LYS A 112 18.09 -27.66 3.92
N ARG A 113 18.64 -26.59 4.52
CA ARG A 113 20.06 -26.49 4.87
C ARG A 113 20.50 -27.61 5.81
N LYS A 114 19.72 -27.87 6.87
CA LYS A 114 20.01 -28.96 7.81
C LYS A 114 19.97 -30.33 7.12
N GLY A 115 18.99 -30.56 6.24
CA GLY A 115 18.90 -31.79 5.45
C GLY A 115 20.14 -31.99 4.55
N LEU A 116 20.59 -30.93 3.87
CA LEU A 116 21.80 -30.93 3.04
C LEU A 116 23.06 -31.22 3.86
N GLU A 117 23.21 -30.61 5.04
CA GLU A 117 24.35 -30.85 5.94
C GLU A 117 24.40 -32.31 6.40
N VAL A 118 23.27 -32.86 6.85
CA VAL A 118 23.15 -34.26 7.29
C VAL A 118 23.44 -35.22 6.14
N ALA A 119 22.91 -34.96 4.95
CA ALA A 119 23.14 -35.80 3.78
C ALA A 119 24.62 -35.84 3.37
N ARG A 120 25.30 -34.68 3.37
CA ARG A 120 26.73 -34.60 3.05
C ARG A 120 27.58 -35.38 4.06
N ALA A 121 27.29 -35.26 5.35
CA ALA A 121 28.00 -36.00 6.39
C ALA A 121 27.80 -37.52 6.24
N ALA A 122 26.56 -37.97 6.06
CA ALA A 122 26.24 -39.38 5.92
C ALA A 122 26.86 -40.02 4.65
N LEU A 123 26.88 -39.31 3.52
CA LEU A 123 27.54 -39.77 2.30
C LEU A 123 29.06 -39.87 2.47
N ALA A 124 29.69 -38.93 3.21
CA ALA A 124 31.12 -38.97 3.50
C ALA A 124 31.51 -40.18 4.37
N GLU A 125 30.60 -40.66 5.22
CA GLU A 125 30.77 -41.90 5.99
C GLU A 125 30.49 -43.18 5.17
N GLY A 126 30.14 -43.05 3.89
CA GLY A 126 29.86 -44.18 3.00
C GLY A 126 28.48 -44.80 3.16
N MET A 127 27.51 -44.09 3.76
CA MET A 127 26.12 -44.57 3.84
C MET A 127 25.48 -44.66 2.45
N GLU A 128 24.65 -45.68 2.23
CA GLU A 128 23.89 -45.83 0.99
C GLU A 128 22.87 -44.70 0.77
N VAL A 129 22.71 -44.30 -0.50
CA VAL A 129 21.80 -43.22 -0.93
C VAL A 129 20.37 -43.38 -0.37
N ASP A 130 19.84 -44.61 -0.33
CA ASP A 130 18.47 -44.86 0.17
C ASP A 130 18.36 -44.69 1.71
N ILE A 131 19.45 -44.92 2.46
CA ILE A 131 19.53 -44.62 3.89
C ILE A 131 19.63 -43.11 4.10
N VAL A 132 20.46 -42.43 3.29
CA VAL A 132 20.65 -40.97 3.35
C VAL A 132 19.35 -40.22 3.05
N CYS A 133 18.56 -40.65 2.06
CA CYS A 133 17.24 -40.06 1.77
C CYS A 133 16.31 -40.10 2.98
N ARG A 134 16.29 -41.23 3.72
CA ARG A 134 15.42 -41.39 4.89
C ARG A 134 15.83 -40.49 6.06
N ILE A 135 17.13 -40.30 6.29
CA ILE A 135 17.64 -39.55 7.46
C ILE A 135 17.66 -38.04 7.19
N SER A 136 18.02 -37.62 5.97
CA SER A 136 18.10 -36.21 5.59
C SER A 136 16.76 -35.58 5.21
N GLY A 137 15.76 -36.40 4.89
CA GLY A 137 14.46 -35.94 4.39
C GLY A 137 14.51 -35.33 2.99
N LEU A 138 15.61 -35.55 2.26
CA LEU A 138 15.80 -35.09 0.87
C LEU A 138 15.28 -36.14 -0.12
N SER A 139 14.97 -35.68 -1.34
CA SER A 139 14.61 -36.56 -2.44
C SER A 139 15.82 -37.34 -2.98
N LYS A 140 15.56 -38.49 -3.60
CA LYS A 140 16.61 -39.32 -4.22
C LYS A 140 17.39 -38.56 -5.31
N GLY A 141 16.74 -37.61 -6.00
CA GLY A 141 17.40 -36.72 -6.96
C GLY A 141 18.39 -35.78 -6.29
N GLU A 142 17.97 -35.07 -5.24
CA GLU A 142 18.83 -34.14 -4.48
C GLU A 142 20.04 -34.87 -3.84
N VAL A 143 19.85 -36.08 -3.34
CA VAL A 143 20.96 -36.86 -2.74
C VAL A 143 21.93 -37.37 -3.81
N ARG A 144 21.47 -37.78 -4.99
CA ARG A 144 22.33 -38.18 -6.11
C ARG A 144 23.15 -37.01 -6.66
N GLU A 145 22.52 -35.84 -6.77
CA GLU A 145 23.21 -34.61 -7.16
C GLU A 145 24.34 -34.25 -6.17
N LEU A 146 24.10 -34.42 -4.86
CA LEU A 146 25.15 -34.25 -3.84
C LEU A 146 26.26 -35.30 -3.91
N ALA A 147 25.93 -36.53 -4.32
CA ALA A 147 26.89 -37.62 -4.48
C ALA A 147 27.72 -37.51 -5.77
N GLY A 148 27.37 -36.59 -6.69
CA GLY A 148 28.03 -36.44 -7.99
C GLY A 148 27.83 -37.64 -8.91
N CYS A 149 26.72 -38.36 -8.76
CA CYS A 149 26.40 -39.62 -9.45
C CYS A 149 25.07 -39.56 -10.19
#